data_AF-A0A5H2XKY0-F1
#
_entry.id   AF-A0A5H2XKY0-F1
#
_cell.length_a   1.000
_cell.length_b   1.000
_cell.length_c   1.000
_cell.angle_alpha   90.00
_cell.angle_beta   90.00
_cell.angle_gamma   90.00
#
_symmetry.space_group_name_H-M   'P 1'
#
loop_
_entity.id
_entity.type
_entity.pdbx_description
1 polymer ?
#
loop_
_entity_poly.entity_id
_entity_poly.type
_entity_poly.pdbx_seq_one_letter_code
_entity_poly.pdbx_strand_id
1 'polypeptide(L)'
;MGCFVASRLSKDFESVHSQHAQIREKLEYNHRLSRKGYAGLEDQLEETMPGVEIDRSTLWKRARQENMVTSPIQRWQRKQN
;
A
#
# COMPACT_ATOMS: atom_id res chain seq x y z
N MET A 1 31.46 -13.20 -3.70
CA MET A 1 30.12 -12.64 -3.39
C MET A 1 29.54 -13.41 -2.22
N GLY A 2 29.06 -12.74 -1.18
CA GLY A 2 28.55 -13.41 0.02
C GLY A 2 27.33 -14.30 -0.26
N CYS A 3 27.14 -15.34 0.55
CA CYS A 3 26.06 -16.33 0.43
C CYS A 3 24.67 -15.68 0.28
N PHE A 4 24.42 -14.57 0.98
CA PHE A 4 23.18 -13.79 0.86
C PHE A 4 22.96 -13.19 -0.54
N VAL A 5 24.00 -12.58 -1.12
CA VAL A 5 23.90 -11.94 -2.45
C VAL A 5 23.67 -12.99 -3.52
N ALA A 6 24.38 -14.12 -3.44
CA ALA A 6 24.18 -15.24 -4.37
C ALA A 6 22.76 -15.82 -4.28
N SER A 7 22.21 -15.94 -3.07
CA SER A 7 20.83 -16.39 -2.84
C SER A 7 19.78 -15.43 -3.44
N ARG A 8 19.99 -14.11 -3.36
CA ARG A 8 19.05 -13.12 -3.90
C ARG A 8 19.10 -12.96 -5.42
N LEU A 9 20.16 -13.45 -6.05
CA LEU A 9 20.32 -13.46 -7.51
C LEU A 9 19.94 -14.82 -8.13
N SER A 10 19.48 -15.79 -7.33
CA SER A 10 19.08 -17.09 -7.85
C SER A 10 17.74 -17.01 -8.59
N LYS A 11 17.57 -17.88 -9.59
CA LYS A 11 16.31 -18.02 -10.33
C LYS A 11 15.15 -18.45 -9.42
N ASP A 12 15.44 -19.25 -8.39
CA ASP A 12 14.45 -19.69 -7.42
C ASP A 12 13.89 -18.50 -6.64
N PHE A 13 14.77 -17.58 -6.23
CA PHE A 13 14.35 -16.36 -5.56
C PHE A 13 13.51 -15.47 -6.50
N GLU A 14 13.93 -15.29 -7.74
CA GLU A 14 13.22 -14.48 -8.74
C GLU A 14 11.82 -15.02 -9.05
N SER A 15 11.67 -16.35 -9.13
CA SER A 15 10.39 -17.03 -9.35
C SER A 15 9.42 -16.76 -8.19
N VAL A 16 9.86 -17.00 -6.95
CA VAL A 16 9.05 -16.74 -5.75
C VAL A 16 8.70 -15.25 -5.64
N HIS A 17 9.66 -14.37 -5.92
CA HIS A 17 9.44 -12.93 -5.91
C HIS A 17 8.36 -12.51 -6.92
N SER A 18 8.42 -13.03 -8.14
CA SER A 18 7.46 -12.73 -9.21
C SER A 18 6.05 -13.24 -8.89
N GLN A 19 5.93 -14.46 -8.34
CA GLN A 19 4.65 -15.01 -7.88
C GLN A 19 4.04 -14.13 -6.78
N HIS A 20 4.83 -13.73 -5.80
CA HIS A 20 4.38 -12.85 -4.72
C HIS A 20 3.97 -11.46 -5.23
N ALA A 21 4.66 -10.93 -6.25
CA ALA A 21 4.30 -9.67 -6.88
C ALA A 21 2.93 -9.76 -7.59
N GLN A 22 2.67 -10.83 -8.34
CA GLN A 22 1.39 -11.08 -9.01
C GLN A 22 0.24 -11.25 -8.01
N ILE A 23 0.47 -11.91 -6.87
CA ILE A 23 -0.53 -12.04 -5.81
C ILE A 23 -0.86 -10.66 -5.23
N ARG A 24 0.15 -9.84 -4.91
CA ARG A 24 -0.05 -8.48 -4.36
C ARG A 24 -0.81 -7.58 -5.33
N GLU A 25 -0.56 -7.69 -6.63
CA GLU A 25 -1.28 -6.92 -7.64
C GLU A 25 -2.80 -7.19 -7.62
N LYS A 26 -3.20 -8.44 -7.35
CA LYS A 26 -4.61 -8.88 -7.31
C LYS A 26 -5.31 -8.64 -5.97
N LEU A 27 -4.61 -8.16 -4.94
CA LEU A 27 -5.23 -7.87 -3.64
C LEU A 27 -6.17 -6.65 -3.78
N GLU A 28 -7.47 -6.91 -3.66
CA GLU A 28 -8.53 -5.88 -3.66
C GLU A 28 -8.25 -4.77 -2.63
N TYR A 29 -7.65 -5.15 -1.50
CA TYR A 29 -7.30 -4.24 -0.42
C TYR A 29 -5.80 -4.10 -0.23
N ASN A 30 -5.15 -3.53 -1.24
CA ASN A 30 -3.73 -3.18 -1.14
C ASN A 30 -3.49 -2.12 -0.05
N HIS A 31 -2.64 -2.45 0.92
CA HIS A 31 -2.28 -1.54 2.01
C HIS A 31 -1.29 -0.51 1.48
N ARG A 32 -1.83 0.61 0.99
CA ARG A 32 -1.07 1.77 0.56
C ARG A 32 -1.34 2.91 1.52
N LEU A 33 -1.03 2.72 2.80
CA LEU A 33 -0.96 3.90 3.65
C LEU A 33 0.10 4.84 3.07
N SER A 34 -0.20 6.15 3.10
CA SER A 34 0.81 7.20 2.95
C SER A 34 2.02 6.90 3.84
N ARG A 35 3.19 7.49 3.55
CA ARG A 35 4.40 7.34 4.38
C ARG A 35 4.16 7.58 5.88
N LYS A 36 3.11 8.33 6.24
CA LYS A 36 2.73 8.60 7.63
C LYS A 36 1.95 7.47 8.35
N GLY A 37 1.51 6.43 7.65
CA GLY A 37 0.84 5.28 8.26
C GLY A 37 -0.55 5.60 8.86
N TYR A 38 -0.95 4.84 9.87
CA TYR A 38 -2.23 5.02 10.59
C TYR A 38 -2.16 6.21 11.55
N ALA A 39 -1.01 6.42 12.20
CA ALA A 39 -0.81 7.56 13.09
C ALA A 39 -1.02 8.89 12.36
N GLY A 40 -0.40 9.09 11.20
CA GLY A 40 -0.64 10.32 10.45
C GLY A 40 -2.00 10.42 9.77
N LEU A 41 -2.77 9.32 9.68
CA LEU A 41 -4.17 9.39 9.25
C LEU A 41 -5.06 9.84 10.42
N GLU A 42 -4.77 9.35 11.61
CA GLU A 42 -5.42 9.74 12.86
C GLU A 42 -5.19 11.23 13.14
N ASP A 43 -3.95 11.72 13.00
CA ASP A 43 -3.62 13.15 13.14
C ASP A 43 -4.46 14.04 12.18
N GLN A 44 -4.55 13.67 10.89
CA GLN A 44 -5.34 14.41 9.90
C GLN A 44 -6.83 14.41 10.21
N LEU A 45 -7.30 13.32 10.80
CA LEU A 45 -8.69 13.18 11.19
C LEU A 45 -9.03 13.96 12.45
N GLU A 46 -8.11 14.03 13.41
CA GLU A 46 -8.22 14.89 14.59
C GLU A 46 -8.23 16.37 14.20
N GLU A 47 -7.42 16.77 13.22
CA GLU A 47 -7.44 18.13 12.65
C GLU A 47 -8.79 18.49 12.01
N THR A 48 -9.42 17.55 11.29
CA THR A 48 -10.68 17.79 10.58
C THR A 48 -11.91 17.62 11.49
N MET A 49 -11.82 16.74 12.48
CA MET A 49 -12.91 16.35 13.39
C MET A 49 -12.40 16.28 14.84
N PRO A 50 -12.11 17.43 15.47
CA PRO A 50 -11.54 17.45 16.82
C PRO A 50 -12.52 16.89 17.85
N GLY A 51 -12.01 16.07 18.78
CA GLY A 51 -12.78 15.51 19.89
C GLY A 51 -13.71 14.33 19.54
N VAL A 52 -13.70 13.86 18.29
CA VAL A 52 -14.40 12.65 17.89
C VAL A 52 -13.48 11.45 18.10
N GLU A 53 -13.87 10.53 18.98
CA GLU A 53 -13.15 9.26 19.13
C GLU A 53 -13.31 8.44 17.85
N ILE A 54 -12.20 8.22 17.14
CA ILE A 54 -12.21 7.49 15.87
C ILE A 54 -12.00 6.01 16.17
N ASP A 55 -13.06 5.23 15.98
CA ASP A 55 -12.93 3.78 16.05
C ASP A 55 -11.94 3.23 15.01
N ARG A 56 -11.23 2.17 15.38
CA ARG A 56 -10.21 1.52 14.55
C ARG A 56 -10.77 1.03 13.23
N SER A 57 -12.04 0.59 13.18
CA SER A 57 -12.68 0.17 11.92
C SER A 57 -12.90 1.35 10.96
N THR A 58 -13.18 2.54 11.51
CA THR A 58 -13.34 3.79 10.74
C THR A 58 -12.00 4.23 10.15
N LEU A 59 -10.93 4.16 10.96
CA LEU A 59 -9.55 4.43 10.52
C LEU A 59 -9.14 3.50 9.37
N TRP A 60 -9.47 2.21 9.47
CA TRP A 60 -9.20 1.20 8.44
C TRP A 60 -9.95 1.45 7.12
N LYS A 61 -11.22 1.88 7.19
CA LYS A 61 -12.02 2.21 6.00
C LYS A 61 -11.48 3.45 5.29
N ARG A 62 -11.20 4.53 6.04
CA ARG A 62 -10.69 5.79 5.48
C ARG A 62 -9.31 5.65 4.85
N ALA A 63 -8.41 4.91 5.51
CA ALA A 63 -7.08 4.55 4.98
C ALA A 63 -7.14 3.93 3.57
N ARG A 64 -8.22 3.22 3.25
CA ARG A 64 -8.42 2.53 1.96
C ARG A 64 -9.23 3.35 0.97
N GLN A 65 -10.07 4.27 1.42
CA GLN A 65 -10.80 5.22 0.57
C GLN A 65 -9.87 6.28 -0.04
N GLU A 66 -8.94 6.83 0.75
CA GLU A 66 -8.04 7.89 0.29
C GLU A 66 -7.07 7.41 -0.82
N ASN A 67 -6.87 6.09 -0.91
CA ASN A 67 -6.14 5.44 -2.00
C ASN A 67 -6.85 5.50 -3.36
N MET A 68 -8.11 5.95 -3.43
CA MET A 68 -8.81 6.13 -4.70
C MET A 68 -8.35 7.35 -5.51
N VAL A 69 -7.56 8.26 -4.93
CA VAL A 69 -7.01 9.43 -5.65
C VAL A 69 -5.89 9.02 -6.63
N THR A 70 -5.39 7.79 -6.56
CA THR A 70 -4.73 7.18 -7.73
C THR A 70 -4.98 5.68 -7.77
N SER A 71 -6.18 5.31 -8.23
CA SER A 71 -6.39 3.97 -8.76
C SER A 71 -5.25 3.63 -9.74
N PRO A 72 -4.54 2.49 -9.59
CA PRO A 72 -3.48 2.07 -10.51
C PRO A 72 -3.94 2.06 -11.98
N ILE A 73 -5.24 1.84 -12.20
CA ILE A 73 -5.90 1.87 -13.51
C ILE A 73 -5.81 3.28 -14.13
N GLN A 74 -6.17 4.32 -13.37
CA GLN A 74 -6.09 5.71 -13.85
C GLN A 74 -4.63 6.20 -14.00
N ARG A 75 -3.72 5.71 -13.15
CA ARG A 75 -2.28 6.04 -13.26
C ARG A 75 -1.65 5.46 -14.53
N TRP A 76 -2.04 4.25 -14.94
CA TRP A 76 -1.60 3.65 -16.20
C TRP A 76 -2.17 4.37 -17.43
N GLN A 77 -3.45 4.74 -17.41
CA GLN A 77 -4.07 5.52 -18.50
C GLN A 77 -3.41 6.89 -18.70
N ARG A 78 -2.96 7.56 -17.63
CA ARG A 78 -2.24 8.84 -17.74
C ARG A 78 -0.82 8.71 -18.30
N LYS A 79 -0.19 7.54 -18.19
CA LYS A 79 1.19 7.30 -18.66
C LYS A 79 1.27 6.97 -20.16
N GLN A 80 0.11 6.79 -20.81
CA GLN A 80 -0.07 6.40 -22.22
C GLN A 80 -0.55 7.58 -23.09
N ASN A 81 -0.59 8.80 -22.53
CA ASN A 81 -1.03 10.03 -23.18
C ASN A 81 0.01 11.12 -22.95
#